data_AF-A0A4Q6EAS7-F1
#
_entry.id   AF-A0A4Q6EAS7-F1
#
_cell.length_a   1.000
_cell.length_b   1.000
_cell.length_c   1.000
_cell.angle_alpha   90.00
_cell.angle_beta   90.00
_cell.angle_gamma   90.00
#
_symmetry.space_group_name_H-M   'P 1'
#
loop_
_entity.id
_entity.type
_entity.pdbx_description
1 polymer ?
#
loop_
_entity_poly.entity_id
_entity_poly.type
_entity_poly.pdbx_seq_one_letter_code
_entity_poly.pdbx_strand_id
1 'polypeptide(L)'
;MKKLFYLFMLVSFTASAQQPKFANVYSFIENINVFEANQIEGHTVSIPYRSVSEALSAQQAKSDNVLSLNGKWKFHFANTPEGTPNNFFASNFNDQA
;
A
#
# COMPACT_ATOMS: atom_id res chain seq x y z
N MET A 1 -22.18 31.61 -26.07
CA MET A 1 -22.21 31.56 -24.59
C MET A 1 -22.72 30.23 -24.02
N LYS A 2 -23.85 29.67 -24.51
CA LYS A 2 -24.37 28.37 -24.03
C LYS A 2 -23.38 27.19 -24.19
N LYS A 3 -22.68 27.10 -25.32
CA LYS A 3 -21.65 26.07 -25.58
C LYS A 3 -20.47 26.12 -24.61
N LEU A 4 -20.08 27.32 -24.14
CA LEU A 4 -19.00 27.49 -23.16
C LEU A 4 -19.46 27.10 -21.75
N PHE A 5 -20.72 27.36 -21.41
CA PHE A 5 -21.35 26.93 -20.16
C PHE A 5 -21.45 25.40 -20.07
N TYR A 6 -21.86 24.72 -21.14
CA TYR A 6 -21.89 23.24 -21.18
C TYR A 6 -20.50 22.61 -21.08
N LEU A 7 -19.47 23.25 -21.67
CA LEU A 7 -18.08 22.81 -21.55
C LEU A 7 -17.58 22.93 -20.10
N PHE A 8 -17.92 24.03 -19.42
CA PHE A 8 -17.57 24.22 -18.00
C PHE A 8 -18.28 23.20 -17.10
N MET A 9 -19.55 22.90 -17.38
CA MET A 9 -20.32 21.88 -16.65
C MET A 9 -19.75 20.46 -16.82
N LEU A 10 -19.26 20.12 -18.02
CA LEU A 10 -18.64 18.82 -18.30
C LEU A 10 -17.32 18.63 -17.54
N VAL A 11 -16.49 19.68 -17.46
CA VAL A 11 -15.19 19.64 -16.76
C VAL A 11 -15.37 19.52 -15.24
N SER A 12 -16.39 20.15 -14.66
CA SER A 12 -16.69 20.01 -13.23
C SER A 12 -17.14 18.59 -12.86
N PHE A 13 -17.81 17.86 -13.78
CA PHE A 13 -18.25 16.49 -13.53
C PHE A 13 -17.09 15.48 -13.56
N THR A 14 -16.09 15.70 -14.41
CA THR A 14 -14.91 14.81 -14.50
C THR A 14 -13.92 15.00 -13.35
N ALA A 15 -13.81 16.21 -12.78
CA ALA A 15 -12.95 16.47 -11.62
C ALA A 15 -13.43 15.76 -10.34
N SER A 16 -14.75 15.53 -10.21
CA SER A 16 -15.34 14.82 -9.07
C SER A 16 -15.27 13.29 -9.20
N ALA A 17 -14.95 12.77 -10.39
CA ALA A 17 -14.89 11.33 -10.67
C ALA A 17 -13.54 10.68 -10.29
N GLN A 18 -12.50 11.46 -10.01
CA GLN A 18 -11.22 10.93 -9.52
C GLN A 18 -11.30 10.76 -8.00
N GLN A 19 -11.90 9.65 -7.57
CA GLN A 19 -11.74 9.23 -6.17
C GLN A 19 -10.27 8.87 -5.94
N PRO A 20 -9.65 9.34 -4.85
CA PRO A 20 -8.29 8.94 -4.52
C PRO A 20 -8.22 7.42 -4.43
N LYS A 21 -7.09 6.85 -4.86
CA LYS A 21 -6.82 5.42 -4.66
C LYS A 21 -6.96 5.12 -3.16
N PHE A 22 -7.79 4.13 -2.81
CA PHE A 22 -8.20 3.80 -1.43
C PHE A 22 -9.21 4.73 -0.75
N ALA A 23 -9.97 5.55 -1.50
CA ALA A 23 -11.06 6.37 -0.93
C ALA A 23 -12.11 5.57 -0.14
N ASN A 24 -12.30 4.29 -0.46
CA ASN A 24 -13.20 3.40 0.27
C ASN A 24 -12.47 2.10 0.68
N VAL A 25 -11.87 2.14 1.87
CA VAL A 25 -11.18 1.00 2.47
C VAL A 25 -12.11 -0.19 2.74
N TYR A 26 -13.40 0.05 3.00
CA TYR A 26 -14.39 -0.98 3.34
C TYR A 26 -14.65 -1.98 2.20
N SER A 27 -14.43 -1.56 0.94
CA SER A 27 -14.44 -2.49 -0.20
C SER A 27 -13.39 -3.61 -0.11
N PHE A 28 -12.34 -3.40 0.69
CA PHE A 28 -11.31 -4.39 0.99
C PHE A 28 -11.53 -5.05 2.36
N ILE A 29 -11.82 -4.28 3.41
CA ILE A 29 -11.82 -4.80 4.80
C ILE A 29 -13.17 -5.40 5.25
N GLU A 30 -14.27 -5.13 4.56
CA GLU A 30 -15.62 -5.65 4.89
C GLU A 30 -16.24 -6.50 3.77
N ASN A 31 -15.49 -6.79 2.70
CA ASN A 31 -15.96 -7.60 1.58
C ASN A 31 -15.42 -9.03 1.67
N ILE A 32 -16.28 -9.99 1.99
CA ILE A 32 -15.89 -11.41 2.14
C ILE A 32 -15.35 -12.06 0.86
N ASN A 33 -15.60 -11.45 -0.32
CA ASN A 33 -15.04 -11.93 -1.58
C ASN A 33 -13.60 -11.44 -1.81
N VAL A 34 -13.11 -10.52 -0.99
CA VAL A 34 -11.77 -9.92 -1.09
C VAL A 34 -10.96 -10.34 0.13
N PHE A 35 -10.22 -11.45 -0.01
CA PHE A 35 -9.32 -11.96 1.03
C PHE A 35 -7.84 -11.70 0.72
N GLU A 36 -7.52 -11.38 -0.53
CA GLU A 36 -6.17 -11.01 -0.99
C GLU A 36 -6.25 -10.05 -2.19
N ALA A 37 -5.18 -9.27 -2.41
CA ALA A 37 -5.03 -8.43 -3.59
C ALA A 37 -3.54 -8.36 -3.97
N ASN A 38 -3.22 -8.75 -5.21
CA ASN A 38 -1.86 -8.70 -5.77
C ASN A 38 -0.79 -9.45 -4.94
N GLN A 39 -1.18 -10.51 -4.24
CA GLN A 39 -0.23 -11.39 -3.55
C GLN A 39 0.35 -12.42 -4.52
N ILE A 40 1.47 -13.04 -4.14
CA ILE A 40 2.07 -14.17 -4.86
C ILE A 40 1.37 -15.46 -4.39
N GLU A 41 1.21 -16.43 -5.28
CA GLU A 41 0.65 -17.75 -4.95
C GLU A 41 1.42 -18.39 -3.78
N GLY A 42 0.68 -19.02 -2.86
CA GLY A 42 1.27 -19.69 -1.71
C GLY A 42 2.27 -20.77 -2.12
N HIS A 43 3.51 -20.67 -1.63
CA HIS A 43 4.58 -21.61 -1.91
C HIS A 43 5.44 -21.85 -0.66
N THR A 44 6.28 -22.89 -0.68
CA THR A 44 7.28 -23.12 0.37
C THR A 44 8.26 -21.95 0.49
N VAL A 45 8.82 -21.71 1.68
CA VAL A 45 9.82 -20.64 1.87
C VAL A 45 10.97 -20.81 0.88
N SER A 46 11.19 -19.80 0.04
CA SER A 46 12.24 -19.78 -0.99
C SER A 46 13.13 -18.56 -0.76
N ILE A 47 14.31 -18.78 -0.17
CA ILE A 47 15.29 -17.73 0.10
C ILE A 47 16.41 -17.80 -0.94
N PRO A 48 16.77 -16.68 -1.60
CA PRO A 48 17.88 -16.65 -2.54
C PRO A 48 19.22 -16.68 -1.80
N TYR A 49 19.99 -17.75 -1.95
CA TYR A 49 21.36 -17.87 -1.43
C TYR A 49 22.39 -17.71 -2.56
N ARG A 50 23.61 -17.26 -2.24
CA ARG A 50 24.69 -17.09 -3.23
C ARG A 50 25.43 -18.39 -3.54
N SER A 51 25.31 -19.41 -2.69
CA SER A 51 25.95 -20.72 -2.89
C SER A 51 25.17 -21.87 -2.27
N VAL A 52 25.45 -23.09 -2.74
CA VAL A 52 24.91 -24.32 -2.15
C VAL A 52 25.32 -24.48 -0.68
N SER A 53 26.57 -24.15 -0.35
CA SER A 53 27.08 -24.24 1.03
C SER A 53 26.28 -23.33 1.99
N GLU A 54 25.99 -22.10 1.55
CA GLU A 54 25.16 -21.16 2.30
C GLU A 54 23.73 -21.70 2.48
N ALA A 55 23.12 -22.23 1.41
CA ALA A 55 21.79 -22.83 1.48
C ALA A 55 21.72 -24.00 2.46
N LEU A 56 22.75 -24.85 2.51
CA LEU A 56 22.84 -25.99 3.43
C LEU A 56 23.06 -25.58 4.89
N SER A 57 23.57 -24.38 5.16
CA SER A 57 23.73 -23.87 6.53
C SER A 57 22.39 -23.56 7.22
N ALA A 58 21.30 -23.46 6.45
CA ALA A 58 19.94 -23.14 6.89
C ALA A 58 19.80 -21.80 7.66
N GLN A 59 20.75 -20.89 7.51
CA GLN A 59 20.77 -19.60 8.21
C GLN A 59 20.24 -18.47 7.31
N GLN A 60 18.92 -18.48 7.05
CA GLN A 60 18.24 -17.52 6.15
C GLN A 60 18.60 -16.05 6.45
N ALA A 61 18.63 -15.68 7.74
CA ALA A 61 18.92 -14.33 8.19
C ALA A 61 20.37 -13.87 7.92
N LYS A 62 21.28 -14.79 7.58
CA LYS A 62 22.66 -14.47 7.20
C LYS A 62 22.86 -14.34 5.69
N SER A 63 21.81 -14.57 4.89
CA SER A 63 21.96 -14.46 3.46
C SER A 63 22.11 -13.01 3.03
N ASP A 64 23.08 -12.73 2.17
CA ASP A 64 23.33 -11.39 1.62
C ASP A 64 22.15 -10.84 0.80
N ASN A 65 21.23 -11.71 0.38
CA ASN A 65 20.04 -11.33 -0.38
C ASN A 65 18.80 -11.14 0.52
N VAL A 66 18.98 -11.12 1.84
CA VAL A 66 17.92 -10.88 2.82
C VAL A 66 18.22 -9.60 3.59
N LEU A 67 17.26 -8.67 3.60
CA LEU A 67 17.32 -7.45 4.41
C LEU A 67 16.22 -7.49 5.48
N SER A 68 16.62 -7.46 6.74
CA SER A 68 15.67 -7.29 7.85
C SER A 68 15.16 -5.85 7.89
N LEU A 69 13.83 -5.69 7.96
CA LEU A 69 13.17 -4.40 8.20
C LEU A 69 12.68 -4.24 9.65
N ASN A 70 13.11 -5.14 10.55
CA ASN A 70 12.79 -5.04 11.98
C ASN A 70 13.48 -3.83 12.60
N GLY A 71 12.75 -3.08 13.41
CA GLY A 71 13.27 -1.87 14.06
C GLY A 71 12.16 -0.97 14.58
N LYS A 72 12.50 0.29 14.82
CA LYS A 72 11.52 1.32 15.18
C LYS A 72 10.85 1.85 13.93
N TRP A 73 9.53 1.83 13.92
CA TRP A 73 8.70 2.42 12.88
C TRP A 73 7.93 3.60 13.46
N LYS A 74 7.75 4.64 12.66
CA LYS A 74 6.81 5.71 13.01
C LYS A 74 5.40 5.15 12.98
N PHE A 75 4.61 5.44 14.00
CA PHE A 75 3.30 4.84 14.20
C PHE A 75 2.29 5.90 14.61
N HIS A 76 1.10 5.82 14.05
CA HIS A 76 -0.03 6.67 14.37
C HIS A 76 -1.24 5.80 14.67
N PHE A 77 -1.89 6.01 15.82
CA PHE A 77 -3.09 5.30 16.21
C PHE A 77 -4.33 6.15 15.93
N ALA A 78 -5.36 5.52 15.34
CA ALA A 78 -6.66 6.11 15.10
C ALA A 78 -7.77 5.12 15.52
N ASN A 79 -8.88 5.64 16.06
CA ASN A 79 -10.01 4.80 16.50
C ASN A 79 -10.82 4.19 15.34
N THR A 80 -10.81 4.84 14.17
CA THR A 80 -11.48 4.39 12.95
C THR A 80 -10.57 4.66 11.73
N PRO A 81 -10.80 4.01 10.58
CA PRO A 81 -10.02 4.27 9.37
C PRO A 81 -10.05 5.73 8.91
N GLU A 82 -11.15 6.45 9.17
CA GLU A 82 -11.31 7.87 8.84
C GLU A 82 -10.40 8.78 9.68
N GLY A 83 -9.90 8.29 10.82
CA GLY A 83 -8.93 9.02 11.63
C GLY A 83 -7.50 8.96 11.10
N THR A 84 -7.23 8.19 10.04
CA THR A 84 -5.91 8.13 9.41
C THR A 84 -5.55 9.47 8.74
N PRO A 85 -4.35 10.04 8.96
CA PRO A 85 -3.95 11.28 8.31
C PRO A 85 -4.01 11.18 6.79
N ASN A 86 -4.64 12.17 6.14
CA ASN A 86 -4.74 12.21 4.69
C ASN A 86 -3.34 12.22 4.04
N ASN A 87 -3.17 11.43 2.98
CA ASN A 87 -1.92 11.32 2.22
C ASN A 87 -0.68 10.89 3.04
N PHE A 88 -0.84 10.21 4.18
CA PHE A 88 0.29 9.73 5.01
C PHE A 88 1.29 8.83 4.26
N PHE A 89 0.84 8.17 3.20
CA PHE A 89 1.65 7.30 2.34
C PHE A 89 2.52 8.08 1.34
N ALA A 90 2.31 9.39 1.18
CA ALA A 90 3.10 10.20 0.27
C ALA A 90 4.52 10.38 0.81
N SER A 91 5.54 10.26 -0.05
CA SER A 91 6.94 10.35 0.35
C SER A 91 7.35 11.72 0.91
N ASN A 92 6.53 12.75 0.68
CA ASN A 92 6.72 14.11 1.21
C ASN A 92 5.76 14.45 2.36
N PHE A 93 5.03 13.47 2.91
CA PHE A 93 4.23 13.67 4.12
C PHE A 93 5.13 13.99 5.32
N ASN A 94 4.77 15.02 6.09
CA ASN A 94 5.50 15.36 7.31
C ASN A 94 4.98 14.51 8.48
N ASP A 95 5.78 13.56 8.89
CA ASP A 95 5.54 12.63 10.00
C ASP A 95 6.40 12.95 11.24
N GLN A 96 6.83 14.20 11.38
CA GLN A 96 7.44 14.72 12.60
C GLN A 96 6.34 15.19 13.57
N ALA A 97 6.51 14.89 14.86
CA ALA A 97 5.61 15.31 15.93
C ALA A 97 5.92 16.74 16.41
#